data_AF-F1L4L7-F1
#
_entry.id   AF-F1L4L7-F1
#
_cell.length_a   1.000
_cell.length_b   1.000
_cell.length_c   1.000
_cell.angle_alpha   90.00
_cell.angle_beta   90.00
_cell.angle_gamma   90.00
#
_symmetry.space_group_name_H-M   'P 1'
#
loop_
_entity.id
_entity.type
_entity.pdbx_description
1 polymer ?
#
loop_
_entity_poly.entity_id
_entity_poly.type
_entity_poly.pdbx_seq_one_letter_code
_entity_poly.pdbx_strand_id
1 'polypeptide(L)'
;MEFRSDKLWEEYIAWELNNGETLHVGALYDRLLSTPTLLYSNHFDKYQTFVNSYEPDRVIAEDEYNEIFAKVEAELKKTMDGDLYLEEEFIDDTPPDFIPENGEEPPRKLIKRRKHCEEALRAMRQEILERRRKKHLLNEQEVSRRWAFEESIKRPYFHVKAIGTCSVAQLACIFRL
;
A
#
# COMPACT_ATOMS: atom_id res chain seq x y z
N MET A 1 2.30 -5.08 -15.35
CA MET A 1 3.59 -5.04 -14.63
C MET A 1 4.16 -6.45 -14.63
N GLU A 2 5.49 -6.58 -14.57
CA GLU A 2 6.25 -7.83 -14.73
C GLU A 2 6.16 -8.73 -13.48
N PHE A 3 6.16 -10.06 -13.63
CA PHE A 3 5.99 -11.01 -12.53
C PHE A 3 7.16 -10.95 -11.52
N ARG A 4 8.37 -10.63 -11.99
CA ARG A 4 9.59 -10.50 -11.17
C ARG A 4 9.94 -9.04 -10.81
N SER A 5 8.94 -8.18 -10.70
CA SER A 5 9.11 -6.75 -10.40
C SER A 5 9.21 -6.40 -8.91
N ASP A 6 9.29 -7.40 -8.02
CA ASP A 6 9.19 -7.20 -6.57
C ASP A 6 10.18 -6.16 -6.02
N LYS A 7 11.44 -6.20 -6.45
CA LYS A 7 12.47 -5.25 -6.02
C LYS A 7 12.13 -3.80 -6.38
N LEU A 8 11.57 -3.57 -7.57
CA LEU A 8 11.19 -2.23 -8.02
C LEU A 8 10.07 -1.66 -7.13
N TRP A 9 9.09 -2.49 -6.77
CA TRP A 9 8.02 -2.10 -5.85
C TRP A 9 8.57 -1.73 -4.47
N GLU A 10 9.49 -2.54 -3.95
CA GLU A 10 10.11 -2.29 -2.64
C GLU A 10 10.89 -0.97 -2.62
N GLU A 11 11.71 -0.71 -3.64
CA GLU A 11 12.46 0.54 -3.76
C GLU A 11 11.53 1.75 -3.91
N TYR A 12 10.45 1.61 -4.69
CA TYR A 12 9.51 2.71 -4.90
C TYR A 12 8.71 3.02 -3.62
N ILE A 13 8.20 2.00 -2.93
CA ILE A 13 7.50 2.18 -1.65
C ILE A 13 8.43 2.79 -0.61
N ALA A 14 9.69 2.35 -0.54
CA ALA A 14 10.67 2.92 0.39
C ALA A 14 10.96 4.39 0.08
N TRP A 15 11.04 4.76 -1.20
CA TRP A 15 11.22 6.15 -1.62
C TRP A 15 10.06 7.04 -1.18
N GLU A 16 8.82 6.62 -1.41
CA GLU A 16 7.62 7.37 -1.00
C GLU A 16 7.51 7.48 0.54
N LEU A 17 7.85 6.42 1.27
CA LEU A 17 7.91 6.47 2.73
C LEU A 17 8.94 7.49 3.23
N ASN A 18 10.10 7.59 2.57
CA ASN A 18 11.13 8.57 2.92
C ASN A 18 10.69 10.01 2.63
N ASN A 19 9.79 10.22 1.67
CA ASN A 19 9.17 11.51 1.39
C ASN A 19 8.04 11.86 2.37
N GLY A 20 7.61 10.92 3.22
CA GLY A 20 6.50 11.11 4.18
C GLY A 20 5.10 10.90 3.59
N GLU A 21 5.00 10.53 2.30
CA GLU A 21 3.75 10.39 1.54
C GLU A 21 3.06 9.05 1.80
N THR A 22 2.65 8.82 3.05
CA THR A 22 2.09 7.54 3.49
C THR A 22 0.76 7.19 2.81
N LEU A 23 -0.05 8.19 2.46
CA LEU A 23 -1.30 7.96 1.72
C LEU A 23 -1.01 7.41 0.32
N HIS A 24 0.01 7.96 -0.34
CA HIS A 24 0.43 7.46 -1.64
C HIS A 24 1.00 6.04 -1.54
N VAL A 25 1.76 5.74 -0.48
CA VAL A 25 2.22 4.37 -0.18
C VAL A 25 1.03 3.40 -0.03
N GLY A 26 -0.03 3.81 0.66
CA GLY A 26 -1.27 3.02 0.75
C GLY A 26 -1.86 2.68 -0.62
N ALA A 27 -1.95 3.68 -1.52
CA ALA A 27 -2.41 3.49 -2.89
C ALA A 27 -1.47 2.59 -3.72
N LEU A 28 -0.15 2.69 -3.52
CA LEU A 28 0.82 1.79 -4.15
C LEU A 28 0.63 0.35 -3.69
N TYR A 29 0.40 0.12 -2.39
CA TYR A 29 0.08 -1.21 -1.89
C TYR A 29 -1.24 -1.74 -2.48
N ASP A 30 -2.26 -0.92 -2.64
CA ASP A 30 -3.51 -1.35 -3.29
C ASP A 30 -3.29 -1.84 -4.73
N ARG A 31 -2.41 -1.17 -5.47
CA ARG A 31 -2.01 -1.59 -6.81
C ARG A 31 -1.15 -2.86 -6.78
N LEU A 32 -0.18 -2.93 -5.87
CA LEU A 32 0.73 -4.07 -5.72
C LEU A 32 -0.02 -5.35 -5.33
N LEU A 33 -0.93 -5.26 -4.35
CA LEU A 33 -1.73 -6.40 -3.89
C LEU A 33 -2.69 -6.94 -4.96
N SER A 34 -2.95 -6.16 -6.00
CA SER A 34 -3.74 -6.55 -7.17
C SER A 34 -2.88 -6.92 -8.39
N THR A 35 -1.56 -6.90 -8.25
CA THR A 35 -0.60 -7.23 -9.30
C THR A 35 0.00 -8.62 -9.01
N PRO A 36 -0.06 -9.58 -9.94
CA PRO A 36 0.53 -10.89 -9.72
C PRO A 36 2.05 -10.78 -9.82
N THR A 37 2.73 -10.88 -8.67
CA THR A 37 4.19 -10.89 -8.58
C THR A 37 4.68 -12.17 -7.91
N LEU A 38 5.97 -12.45 -8.02
CA LEU A 38 6.60 -13.64 -7.44
C LEU A 38 6.50 -13.64 -5.91
N LEU A 39 6.68 -12.48 -5.25
CA LEU A 39 6.65 -12.34 -3.79
C LEU A 39 5.33 -11.74 -3.27
N TYR A 40 4.20 -12.02 -3.94
CA TYR A 40 2.88 -11.46 -3.62
C TYR A 40 2.47 -11.63 -2.13
N SER A 41 2.86 -12.74 -1.48
CA SER A 41 2.60 -13.01 -0.06
C SER A 41 3.42 -12.10 0.86
N ASN A 42 4.72 -11.98 0.62
CA ASN A 42 5.60 -11.08 1.37
C ASN A 42 5.15 -9.61 1.25
N HIS A 43 4.62 -9.19 0.11
CA HIS A 43 4.05 -7.84 -0.05
C HIS A 43 2.83 -7.62 0.85
N PHE A 44 2.01 -8.64 1.07
CA PHE A 44 0.89 -8.57 1.99
C PHE A 44 1.35 -8.50 3.46
N ASP A 45 2.36 -9.28 3.84
CA ASP A 45 2.96 -9.20 5.18
C ASP A 45 3.51 -7.79 5.46
N LYS A 46 4.22 -7.22 4.48
CA LYS A 46 4.72 -5.83 4.54
C LYS A 46 3.60 -4.80 4.65
N TYR A 47 2.49 -5.00 3.92
CA TYR A 47 1.31 -4.15 4.05
C TYR A 47 0.71 -4.24 5.46
N GLN A 48 0.66 -5.43 6.07
CA GLN A 48 0.20 -5.57 7.45
C GLN A 48 1.08 -4.80 8.42
N THR A 49 2.41 -4.86 8.26
CA THR A 49 3.34 -4.04 9.05
C THR A 49 3.07 -2.55 8.85
N PHE A 50 2.91 -2.10 7.60
CA PHE A 50 2.61 -0.71 7.27
C PHE A 50 1.33 -0.20 7.96
N VAL A 51 0.22 -0.94 7.85
CA VAL A 51 -1.07 -0.58 8.50
C VAL A 51 -0.94 -0.52 10.04
N ASN A 52 -0.08 -1.35 10.63
CA ASN A 52 0.16 -1.37 12.07
C ASN A 52 1.11 -0.26 12.55
N SER A 53 1.91 0.32 11.67
CA SER A 53 2.87 1.39 12.00
C SER A 53 2.25 2.79 11.97
N TYR A 54 1.18 3.00 11.21
CA TYR A 54 0.57 4.33 11.01
C TYR A 54 -0.87 4.39 11.53
N GLU A 55 -1.36 5.63 11.70
CA GLU A 55 -2.78 5.89 11.98
C GLU A 55 -3.63 5.68 10.71
N PRO A 56 -4.89 5.23 10.83
CA PRO A 56 -5.71 4.87 9.67
C PRO A 56 -5.91 6.00 8.64
N ASP A 57 -6.01 7.25 9.11
CA ASP A 57 -6.15 8.45 8.26
C ASP A 57 -4.93 8.72 7.37
N ARG A 58 -3.79 8.10 7.67
CA ARG A 58 -2.54 8.20 6.89
C ARG A 58 -2.29 7.02 5.97
N VAL A 59 -3.13 5.99 6.02
CA VAL A 59 -2.95 4.71 5.34
C VAL A 59 -3.91 4.55 4.16
N ILE A 60 -5.11 5.12 4.25
CA ILE A 60 -6.20 4.98 3.27
C ILE A 60 -6.76 6.36 2.89
N ALA A 61 -7.37 6.45 1.72
CA ALA A 61 -8.00 7.68 1.25
C ALA A 61 -9.14 8.13 2.18
N GLU A 62 -9.42 9.43 2.21
CA GLU A 62 -10.39 10.06 3.10
C GLU A 62 -11.80 9.46 2.98
N ASP A 63 -12.28 9.24 1.76
CA ASP A 63 -13.60 8.62 1.51
C ASP A 63 -13.70 7.24 2.14
N GLU A 64 -12.68 6.40 1.92
CA GLU A 64 -12.63 5.06 2.49
C GLU A 64 -12.49 5.09 4.01
N TYR A 65 -11.69 6.01 4.53
CA TYR A 65 -11.56 6.22 5.96
C TYR A 65 -12.91 6.52 6.57
N ASN A 66 -13.68 7.45 5.99
CA ASN A 66 -14.98 7.87 6.53
C ASN A 66 -15.97 6.70 6.55
N GLU A 67 -15.98 5.87 5.51
CA GLU A 67 -16.81 4.66 5.48
C GLU A 67 -16.45 3.66 6.60
N ILE A 68 -15.15 3.36 6.75
CA ILE A 68 -14.68 2.40 7.75
C ILE A 68 -14.92 2.96 9.15
N PHE A 69 -14.63 4.24 9.35
CA PHE A 69 -14.83 4.93 10.62
C PHE A 69 -16.29 4.94 11.04
N ALA A 70 -17.23 5.30 10.16
CA ALA A 70 -18.65 5.26 10.46
C ALA A 70 -19.13 3.86 10.88
N LYS A 71 -18.60 2.81 10.22
CA LYS A 71 -18.90 1.41 10.57
C LYS A 71 -18.35 1.04 11.95
N VAL A 72 -17.09 1.39 12.23
CA VAL A 72 -16.43 1.11 13.51
C VAL A 72 -17.09 1.88 14.64
N GLU A 73 -17.43 3.15 14.41
CA GLU A 73 -18.11 4.01 15.37
C GLU A 73 -19.48 3.46 15.76
N ALA A 74 -20.28 3.06 14.77
CA ALA A 74 -21.58 2.45 15.02
C ALA A 74 -21.49 1.14 15.83
N GLU A 75 -20.39 0.39 15.70
CA GLU A 75 -20.18 -0.85 16.46
C GLU A 75 -19.69 -0.56 17.88
N LEU A 76 -18.68 0.29 18.04
CA LEU A 76 -18.07 0.56 19.35
C LEU A 76 -18.99 1.36 20.28
N LYS A 77 -19.82 2.25 19.74
CA LYS A 77 -20.82 2.99 20.53
C LYS A 77 -21.89 2.09 21.16
N LYS A 78 -22.00 0.81 20.76
CA LYS A 78 -22.88 -0.17 21.42
C LYS A 78 -22.33 -0.63 22.76
N THR A 79 -21.01 -0.57 22.94
CA THR A 79 -20.30 -1.17 24.08
C THR A 79 -19.55 -0.16 24.93
N MET A 80 -19.16 0.98 24.36
CA MET A 80 -18.36 2.00 25.01
C MET A 80 -18.98 3.38 24.78
N ASP A 81 -18.91 4.23 25.79
CA ASP A 81 -19.26 5.64 25.71
C ASP A 81 -17.98 6.46 25.81
N GLY A 82 -17.70 7.27 24.78
CA GLY A 82 -16.46 8.05 24.67
C GLY A 82 -16.08 8.39 23.24
N ASP A 83 -15.16 9.35 23.12
CA ASP A 83 -14.59 9.76 21.84
C ASP A 83 -13.62 8.70 21.31
N LEU A 84 -13.71 8.40 20.01
CA LEU A 84 -12.90 7.35 19.36
C LEU A 84 -11.54 7.86 18.87
N TYR A 85 -11.39 9.19 18.78
CA TYR A 85 -10.13 9.83 18.45
C TYR A 85 -10.06 11.24 19.07
N LEU A 86 -8.84 11.74 19.19
CA LEU A 86 -8.54 13.13 19.52
C LEU A 86 -7.85 13.78 18.33
N GLU A 87 -8.08 15.07 18.09
CA GLU A 87 -7.31 15.84 17.11
C GLU A 87 -6.12 16.51 17.80
N GLU A 88 -4.93 16.21 17.30
CA GLU A 88 -3.68 16.79 17.77
C GLU A 88 -3.08 17.67 16.66
N GLU A 89 -2.59 18.85 17.04
CA GLU A 89 -1.90 19.75 16.12
C GLU A 89 -0.40 19.43 16.12
N PHE A 90 0.12 19.11 14.94
CA PHE A 90 1.53 18.86 14.70
C PHE A 90 2.13 19.99 13.86
N ILE A 91 3.36 20.34 14.17
CA ILE A 91 4.16 21.22 13.33
C ILE A 91 4.61 20.39 12.12
N ASP A 92 4.34 20.90 10.93
CA ASP A 92 4.87 20.32 9.70
C ASP A 92 6.40 20.51 9.67
N ASP A 93 7.12 19.39 9.77
CA ASP A 93 8.58 19.35 9.71
C ASP A 93 9.10 19.41 8.26
N THR A 94 8.20 19.44 7.27
CA THR A 94 8.57 19.60 5.86
C THR A 94 9.27 20.95 5.66
N PRO A 95 10.44 20.99 4.99
CA PRO A 95 11.13 22.24 4.70
C PRO A 95 10.19 23.24 4.02
N PRO A 96 10.22 24.52 4.41
CA PRO A 96 9.40 25.54 3.78
C PRO A 96 9.69 25.62 2.27
N ASP A 97 8.63 25.68 1.47
CA ASP A 97 8.73 25.88 0.01
C ASP A 97 9.40 27.22 -0.36
N PHE A 98 9.45 28.16 0.59
CA PHE A 98 9.99 29.51 0.43
C PHE A 98 10.76 29.95 1.67
N ILE A 99 11.98 30.48 1.45
CA ILE A 99 12.79 31.14 2.48
C ILE A 99 12.68 32.66 2.24
N PRO A 100 12.09 33.43 3.18
CA PRO A 100 12.01 34.88 3.05
C PRO A 100 13.39 35.54 2.95
N GLU A 101 13.57 36.41 1.97
CA GLU A 101 14.83 37.16 1.75
C GLU A 101 15.20 38.07 2.94
N ASN A 102 14.21 38.46 3.74
CA ASN A 102 14.38 39.29 4.95
C ASN A 102 14.90 38.51 6.18
N GLY A 103 15.13 37.19 6.09
CA GLY A 103 15.63 36.39 7.22
C GLY A 103 14.60 36.09 8.32
N GLU A 104 13.33 36.40 8.09
CA GLU A 104 12.23 35.95 8.96
C GLU A 104 12.02 34.45 8.76
N GLU A 105 11.91 33.68 9.86
CA GLU A 105 11.53 32.28 9.77
C GLU A 105 10.09 32.18 9.23
N PRO A 106 9.86 31.47 8.11
CA PRO A 106 8.52 31.30 7.58
C PRO A 106 7.64 30.54 8.59
N PRO A 107 6.35 30.91 8.73
CA PRO A 107 5.46 30.22 9.64
C PRO A 107 5.33 28.75 9.24
N ARG A 108 5.67 27.85 10.17
CA ARG A 108 5.51 26.40 9.97
C ARG A 108 4.02 26.07 9.89
N LYS A 109 3.64 25.24 8.93
CA LYS A 109 2.23 24.82 8.76
C LYS A 109 1.83 23.93 9.94
N LEU A 110 0.67 24.18 10.53
CA LEU A 110 0.07 23.30 11.53
C LEU A 110 -0.82 22.28 10.81
N ILE A 111 -0.58 21.00 11.07
CA ILE A 111 -1.34 19.88 10.52
C ILE A 111 -2.13 19.25 11.67
N LYS A 112 -3.44 19.09 11.48
CA LYS A 112 -4.28 18.32 12.41
C LYS A 112 -4.18 16.84 12.07
N ARG A 113 -3.90 16.01 13.07
CA ARG A 113 -3.85 14.55 12.94
C ARG A 113 -4.78 13.91 13.94
N ARG A 114 -5.39 12.79 13.55
CA ARG A 114 -6.27 12.02 14.45
C ARG A 114 -5.47 10.99 15.21
N LYS A 115 -5.61 10.99 16.52
CA LYS A 115 -5.09 9.95 17.39
C LYS A 115 -6.22 9.09 17.89
N HIS A 116 -6.35 7.87 17.35
CA HIS A 116 -7.43 6.95 17.71
C HIS A 116 -7.15 6.28 19.06
N CYS A 117 -8.21 6.02 19.83
CA CYS A 117 -8.10 5.14 21.00
C CYS A 117 -7.74 3.70 20.58
N GLU A 118 -7.28 2.88 21.52
CA GLU A 118 -6.77 1.53 21.22
C GLU A 118 -7.85 0.65 20.55
N GLU A 119 -9.09 0.73 21.02
CA GLU A 119 -10.20 -0.05 20.50
C GLU A 119 -10.58 0.37 19.08
N ALA A 120 -10.69 1.68 18.83
CA ALA A 120 -10.94 2.22 17.50
C ALA A 120 -9.80 1.87 16.55
N LEU A 121 -8.55 2.06 16.97
CA LEU A 121 -7.37 1.76 16.18
C LEU A 121 -7.33 0.27 15.77
N ARG A 122 -7.60 -0.63 16.71
CA ARG A 122 -7.66 -2.08 16.44
C ARG A 122 -8.77 -2.41 15.43
N ALA A 123 -9.97 -1.89 15.64
CA ALA A 123 -11.12 -2.17 14.77
C ALA A 123 -10.93 -1.61 13.35
N MET A 124 -10.43 -0.37 13.23
CA MET A 124 -10.10 0.26 11.96
C MET A 124 -9.06 -0.55 11.17
N ARG A 125 -7.95 -0.93 11.82
CA ARG A 125 -6.90 -1.74 11.19
C ARG A 125 -7.43 -3.08 10.72
N GLN A 126 -8.25 -3.74 11.54
CA GLN A 126 -8.86 -5.03 11.16
C GLN A 126 -9.70 -4.90 9.89
N GLU A 127 -10.56 -3.88 9.79
CA GLU A 127 -11.39 -3.67 8.59
C GLU A 127 -10.54 -3.35 7.35
N ILE A 128 -9.52 -2.49 7.49
CA ILE A 128 -8.59 -2.15 6.39
C ILE A 128 -7.90 -3.42 5.87
N LEU A 129 -7.35 -4.23 6.77
CA LEU A 129 -6.66 -5.47 6.41
C LEU A 129 -7.62 -6.47 5.77
N GLU A 130 -8.86 -6.57 6.25
CA GLU A 130 -9.84 -7.50 5.69
C GLU A 130 -10.26 -7.10 4.26
N ARG A 131 -10.43 -5.81 3.98
CA ARG A 131 -10.67 -5.32 2.60
C ARG A 131 -9.51 -5.70 1.67
N ARG A 132 -8.25 -5.56 2.10
CA ARG A 132 -7.07 -5.89 1.28
C ARG A 132 -6.81 -7.39 1.19
N ARG A 133 -7.16 -8.17 2.21
CA ARG A 133 -7.09 -9.63 2.17
C ARG A 133 -7.91 -10.21 1.03
N LYS A 134 -9.10 -9.65 0.77
CA LYS A 134 -9.94 -10.05 -0.38
C LYS A 134 -9.21 -9.83 -1.72
N LYS A 135 -8.54 -8.68 -1.90
CA LYS A 135 -7.73 -8.41 -3.10
C LYS A 135 -6.56 -9.39 -3.21
N HIS A 136 -5.85 -9.61 -2.10
CA HIS A 136 -4.73 -10.53 -2.03
C HIS A 136 -5.13 -11.97 -2.41
N LEU A 137 -6.26 -12.48 -1.91
CA LEU A 137 -6.76 -13.82 -2.24
C LEU A 137 -7.13 -13.96 -3.73
N LEU A 138 -7.69 -12.92 -4.34
CA LEU A 138 -7.95 -12.91 -5.79
C LEU A 138 -6.64 -12.91 -6.57
N ASN A 139 -5.64 -12.14 -6.13
CA ASN A 139 -4.34 -12.08 -6.76
C ASN A 139 -3.57 -13.42 -6.63
N GLU A 140 -3.68 -14.11 -5.50
CA GLU A 140 -3.11 -15.45 -5.30
C GLU A 140 -3.60 -16.44 -6.38
N GLN A 141 -4.88 -16.38 -6.74
CA GLN A 141 -5.44 -17.22 -7.81
C GLN A 141 -4.87 -16.88 -9.19
N GLU A 142 -4.61 -15.59 -9.46
CA GLU A 142 -3.94 -15.15 -10.69
C GLU A 142 -2.48 -15.60 -10.73
N VAL A 143 -1.76 -15.46 -9.61
CA VAL A 143 -0.37 -15.94 -9.46
C VAL A 143 -0.30 -17.45 -9.69
N SER A 144 -1.20 -18.22 -9.08
CA SER A 144 -1.27 -19.67 -9.25
C SER A 144 -1.47 -20.07 -10.72
N ARG A 145 -2.35 -19.37 -11.45
CA ARG A 145 -2.57 -19.59 -12.89
C ARG A 145 -1.34 -19.30 -13.73
N ARG A 146 -0.56 -18.27 -13.36
CA ARG A 146 0.67 -17.88 -14.09
C ARG A 146 1.87 -18.75 -13.74
N TRP A 147 1.90 -19.35 -12.55
CA TRP A 147 3.06 -20.04 -12.00
C TRP A 147 3.69 -21.05 -12.96
N ALA A 148 2.86 -21.90 -13.59
CA ALA A 148 3.33 -22.94 -14.52
C ALA A 148 4.05 -22.36 -15.75
N PHE A 149 3.68 -21.16 -16.18
CA PHE A 149 4.33 -20.47 -17.30
C PHE A 149 5.61 -19.77 -16.84
N GLU A 150 5.53 -19.04 -15.73
CA GLU A 150 6.64 -18.26 -15.17
C GLU A 150 7.82 -19.11 -14.70
N GLU A 151 7.56 -20.32 -14.19
CA GLU A 151 8.61 -21.28 -13.82
C GLU A 151 9.36 -21.81 -15.06
N SER A 152 8.66 -21.95 -16.18
CA SER A 152 9.24 -22.47 -17.42
C SER A 152 10.12 -21.45 -18.16
N ILE A 153 9.94 -20.15 -17.88
CA ILE A 153 10.70 -19.07 -18.50
C ILE A 153 12.08 -18.95 -17.83
N LYS A 154 13.08 -19.55 -18.48
CA LYS A 154 14.48 -19.49 -18.01
C LYS A 154 15.21 -18.20 -18.37
N ARG A 155 14.71 -17.44 -19.34
CA ARG A 155 15.33 -16.19 -19.83
C ARG A 155 14.24 -15.11 -19.93
N PRO A 156 14.08 -14.27 -18.89
CA PRO A 156 13.08 -13.19 -18.88
C PRO A 156 13.42 -12.03 -19.81
N TYR A 157 14.63 -12.02 -20.38
CA TYR A 157 15.13 -10.95 -21.22
C TYR A 157 15.65 -11.50 -22.56
N PHE A 158 15.70 -10.62 -23.55
CA PHE A 158 16.14 -10.98 -24.89
C PHE A 158 17.63 -11.35 -24.90
N HIS A 159 17.98 -12.42 -25.62
CA HIS A 159 19.36 -12.88 -25.76
C HIS A 159 19.64 -13.30 -27.21
N VAL A 160 20.85 -13.00 -27.68
CA VAL A 160 21.32 -13.30 -29.05
C VAL A 160 21.36 -14.81 -29.37
N LYS A 161 21.24 -15.68 -28.35
CA LYS A 161 21.21 -17.13 -28.56
C LYS A 161 19.78 -17.52 -28.85
N ALA A 162 19.55 -18.18 -29.97
CA ALA A 162 18.23 -18.61 -30.41
C ALA A 162 17.51 -19.38 -29.29
N ILE A 163 16.25 -19.01 -29.07
CA ILE A 163 15.38 -19.69 -28.13
C ILE A 163 14.83 -20.97 -28.79
N GLY A 164 14.77 -22.07 -28.05
CA GLY A 164 14.26 -23.34 -28.58
C GLY A 164 12.76 -23.25 -28.89
N THR A 165 12.27 -24.03 -29.87
CA THR A 165 10.89 -24.00 -30.39
C THR A 165 9.80 -24.08 -29.32
N CYS A 166 10.06 -24.80 -28.22
CA CYS A 166 9.14 -24.93 -27.09
C CYS A 166 8.80 -23.57 -26.43
N SER A 167 9.79 -22.68 -26.30
CA SER A 167 9.62 -21.39 -25.60
C SER A 167 8.91 -20.30 -26.41
N VAL A 168 8.93 -20.41 -27.75
CA VAL A 168 8.34 -19.40 -28.65
C VAL A 168 6.81 -19.44 -28.61
N ALA A 169 6.23 -20.64 -28.54
CA ALA A 169 4.79 -20.83 -28.42
C ALA A 169 4.22 -20.32 -27.09
N GLN A 170 5.02 -20.37 -26.02
CA GLN A 170 4.60 -19.95 -24.67
C GLN A 170 4.61 -18.42 -24.52
N LEU A 171 5.60 -17.72 -25.09
CA LEU A 171 5.64 -16.25 -25.11
C LEU A 171 4.44 -15.64 -25.86
N ALA A 172 3.94 -16.32 -26.90
CA ALA A 172 2.79 -15.85 -27.68
C ALA A 172 1.46 -15.87 -26.89
N CYS A 173 1.32 -16.73 -25.86
CA CYS A 173 0.14 -16.76 -25.00
C CYS A 173 0.16 -15.68 -23.91
N ILE A 174 1.35 -15.27 -23.45
CA ILE A 174 1.50 -14.29 -22.35
C ILE A 174 1.12 -12.87 -22.80
N PHE A 175 1.33 -12.51 -24.07
CA PHE A 175 0.98 -11.19 -24.62
C PHE A 175 -0.47 -11.08 -25.13
N ARG A 176 -1.32 -12.09 -24.93
CA ARG A 176 -2.71 -12.12 -25.40
C ARG A 176 -3.77 -12.05 -24.29
N LEU A 177 -3.35 -11.79 -23.06
CA LEU A 177 -4.19 -11.45 -21.89
C LEU A 177 -3.86 -10.03 -21.44
#